data_AF-A0A6A5GDJ7-F1
#
_entry.id   AF-A0A6A5GDJ7-F1
#
_cell.length_a   1.000
_cell.length_b   1.000
_cell.length_c   1.000
_cell.angle_alpha   90.00
_cell.angle_beta   90.00
_cell.angle_gamma   90.00
#
_symmetry.space_group_name_H-M   'P 1'
#
loop_
_entity.id
_entity.type
_entity.pdbx_description
1 polymer ?
#
loop_
_entity_poly.entity_id
_entity_poly.type
_entity_poly.pdbx_seq_one_letter_code
_entity_poly.pdbx_strand_id
1 'polypeptide(L)'
;MSGPVQCPHHPDVHLIEDHRAGDLVCPACGLVVGDRLVDVGTEWRSFSNEKSGNDPSRVGAPESPYLSGGDLSTSIAVGFGGSDSDNTLANAQRKTMNNTDRQMTTAMNLIREMSERVHLPRNIQSLF
;
A
#
# COMPACT_ATOMS: atom_id res chain seq x y z
N MET A 1 -9.65 -7.86 20.44
CA MET A 1 -8.68 -6.76 20.41
C MET A 1 -7.78 -6.95 21.61
N SER A 2 -6.57 -7.46 21.38
CA SER A 2 -5.59 -7.68 22.44
C SER A 2 -5.10 -6.31 22.94
N GLY A 3 -5.04 -6.13 24.26
CA GLY A 3 -4.57 -4.88 24.88
C GLY A 3 -3.08 -4.59 24.60
N PRO A 4 -2.59 -3.41 25.00
CA PRO A 4 -1.17 -3.06 24.83
C PRO A 4 -0.27 -4.08 25.55
N VAL A 5 0.79 -4.51 24.87
CA VAL A 5 1.77 -5.48 25.40
C VAL A 5 2.54 -4.83 26.54
N GLN A 6 2.51 -5.44 27.74
CA GLN A 6 3.13 -4.92 28.96
C GLN A 6 3.82 -6.05 29.74
N CYS A 7 4.87 -5.72 30.49
CA CYS A 7 5.56 -6.70 31.33
C CYS A 7 4.71 -7.03 32.58
N PRO A 8 4.45 -8.32 32.90
CA PRO A 8 3.68 -8.71 34.07
C PRO A 8 4.27 -8.27 35.42
N HIS A 9 5.58 -8.07 35.49
CA HIS A 9 6.29 -7.66 36.70
C HIS A 9 6.51 -6.15 36.80
N HIS A 10 6.50 -5.45 35.66
CA HIS A 10 6.85 -4.03 35.56
C HIS A 10 5.90 -3.33 34.57
N PRO A 11 4.65 -3.03 34.97
CA PRO A 11 3.63 -2.49 34.06
C PRO A 11 3.97 -1.07 33.55
N ASP A 12 4.76 -0.31 34.32
CA ASP A 12 5.07 1.09 34.02
C ASP A 12 6.36 1.29 33.18
N VAL A 13 7.05 0.19 32.84
CA VAL A 13 8.33 0.25 32.13
C VAL A 13 8.11 0.15 30.63
N HIS A 14 8.77 1.03 29.88
CA HIS A 14 8.77 0.98 28.42
C HIS A 14 9.59 -0.22 27.93
N LEU A 15 8.97 -1.09 27.13
CA LEU A 15 9.64 -2.24 26.50
C LEU A 15 10.58 -1.76 25.39
N ILE A 16 11.73 -2.41 25.27
CA ILE A 16 12.73 -2.17 24.22
C ILE A 16 12.53 -3.21 23.12
N GLU A 17 12.51 -2.75 21.87
CA GLU A 17 12.48 -3.63 20.71
C GLU A 17 13.91 -3.97 20.26
N ASP A 18 14.23 -5.27 20.23
CA ASP A 18 15.44 -5.78 19.58
C ASP A 18 15.10 -6.19 18.15
N HIS A 19 15.31 -5.27 17.21
CA HIS A 19 15.05 -5.51 15.79
C HIS A 19 15.92 -6.62 15.18
N ARG A 20 17.05 -7.00 15.80
CA ARG A 20 17.91 -8.08 15.28
C ARG A 20 17.34 -9.46 15.58
N ALA A 21 16.72 -9.61 16.75
CA ALA A 21 16.07 -10.84 17.19
C ALA A 21 14.57 -10.86 16.81
N GLY A 22 13.95 -9.70 16.64
CA GLY A 22 12.50 -9.56 16.49
C GLY A 22 11.76 -9.69 17.82
N ASP A 23 12.37 -9.25 18.93
CA ASP A 23 11.86 -9.47 20.28
C ASP A 23 11.52 -8.15 21.00
N LEU A 24 10.50 -8.18 21.85
CA LEU A 24 10.17 -7.10 22.79
C LEU A 24 10.65 -7.47 24.20
N VAL A 25 11.63 -6.75 24.70
CA VAL A 25 12.33 -7.05 25.94
C VAL A 25 12.05 -6.00 27.02
N CYS A 26 11.73 -6.45 28.23
CA CYS A 26 11.63 -5.56 29.40
C CYS A 26 13.04 -5.23 29.94
N PRO A 27 13.47 -3.97 29.99
CA PRO A 27 14.81 -3.61 30.47
C PRO A 27 14.99 -3.83 31.99
N ALA A 28 13.90 -3.86 32.76
CA ALA A 28 13.97 -4.02 34.21
C ALA A 28 14.21 -5.47 34.67
N CYS A 29 13.75 -6.46 33.91
CA CYS A 29 13.85 -7.88 34.28
C CYS A 29 14.40 -8.80 33.19
N GLY A 30 14.63 -8.31 31.97
CA GLY A 30 15.11 -9.09 30.84
C GLY A 30 14.08 -10.05 30.23
N LEU A 31 12.81 -9.99 30.67
CA LEU A 31 11.75 -10.84 30.13
C LEU A 31 11.41 -10.44 28.69
N VAL A 32 11.38 -11.42 27.79
CA VAL A 32 10.82 -11.28 26.44
C VAL A 32 9.29 -11.39 26.54
N VAL A 33 8.59 -10.30 26.21
CA VAL A 33 7.13 -10.16 26.34
C VAL A 33 6.41 -10.41 25.00
N GLY A 34 7.12 -10.22 23.89
CA GLY A 34 6.65 -10.58 22.56
C GLY A 34 7.81 -11.10 21.72
N ASP A 35 7.59 -12.23 21.06
CA ASP A 35 8.52 -12.85 20.12
C ASP A 35 8.03 -12.64 18.68
N ARG A 36 8.95 -12.75 17.71
CA ARG A 36 8.63 -12.72 16.27
C ARG A 36 7.88 -11.45 15.83
N LEU A 37 8.34 -10.29 16.32
CA LEU A 37 7.85 -9.01 15.86
C LEU A 37 8.18 -8.84 14.38
N VAL A 38 7.14 -8.52 13.60
CA VAL A 38 7.29 -8.19 12.19
C VAL A 38 7.55 -6.69 12.08
N ASP A 39 8.71 -6.32 11.57
CA ASP A 39 8.99 -4.92 11.22
C ASP A 39 8.14 -4.53 9.99
N VAL A 40 7.06 -3.81 10.24
CA VAL A 40 6.18 -3.25 9.20
C VAL A 40 6.78 -2.03 8.49
N GLY A 41 7.91 -1.51 8.99
CA GLY A 41 8.66 -0.42 8.36
C GLY A 41 9.56 -0.88 7.21
N THR A 42 9.91 -2.18 7.15
CA THR A 42 10.87 -2.69 6.17
C THR A 42 10.31 -2.75 4.73
N GLU A 43 9.01 -2.57 4.52
CA GLU A 43 8.41 -2.59 3.18
C GLU A 43 8.63 -1.30 2.37
N TRP A 44 9.10 -0.20 3.00
CA TRP A 44 9.30 1.06 2.26
C TRP A 44 10.70 1.19 1.62
N ARG A 45 11.67 0.33 1.95
CA ARG A 45 13.03 0.42 1.37
C ARG A 45 13.69 -0.94 1.13
N SER A 46 13.06 -1.80 0.33
CA SER A 46 13.86 -2.71 -0.49
C SER A 46 14.37 -1.94 -1.71
N PHE A 47 15.52 -1.26 -1.56
CA PHE A 47 16.26 -0.79 -2.72
C PHE A 47 16.88 -1.98 -3.43
N SER A 48 16.07 -2.68 -4.21
CA SER A 48 16.57 -3.31 -5.42
C SER A 48 16.32 -2.31 -6.53
N ASN A 49 17.35 -1.52 -6.80
CA ASN A 49 17.44 -0.58 -7.91
C ASN A 49 17.26 -1.34 -9.24
N GLU A 50 16.01 -1.59 -9.62
CA GLU A 50 15.67 -2.04 -10.95
C GLU A 50 14.87 -0.95 -11.62
N LYS A 51 15.43 -0.39 -12.69
CA LYS A 51 14.80 0.57 -13.61
C LYS A 51 13.58 -0.01 -14.33
N SER A 52 13.08 -1.15 -13.87
CA SER A 52 11.98 -1.92 -14.40
C SER A 52 10.99 -2.06 -13.24
N GLY A 53 9.76 -1.58 -13.40
CA GLY A 53 8.74 -1.52 -12.35
C GLY A 53 8.21 -2.88 -11.85
N ASN A 54 9.10 -3.83 -11.62
CA ASN A 54 8.83 -5.18 -11.17
C ASN A 54 9.50 -5.40 -9.81
N ASP A 55 8.88 -4.88 -8.75
CA ASP A 55 9.29 -5.10 -7.37
C ASP A 55 8.76 -6.47 -6.91
N PRO A 56 9.60 -7.50 -6.76
CA PRO A 56 9.14 -8.85 -6.42
C PRO A 56 8.57 -8.94 -4.99
N SER A 57 8.85 -7.94 -4.16
CA SER A 57 8.36 -7.86 -2.78
C SER A 57 6.96 -7.23 -2.72
N ARG A 58 6.50 -6.58 -3.79
CA ARG A 58 5.19 -5.93 -3.86
C ARG A 58 4.09 -6.95 -4.08
N VAL A 59 3.39 -7.29 -3.00
CA VAL A 59 2.25 -8.22 -3.02
C VAL A 59 0.87 -7.55 -3.19
N GLY A 60 0.83 -6.21 -3.20
CA GLY A 60 -0.40 -5.42 -3.36
C GLY A 60 -0.23 -4.20 -4.26
N ALA A 61 -1.33 -3.79 -4.90
CA ALA A 61 -1.38 -2.55 -5.68
C ALA A 61 -1.50 -1.35 -4.72
N PRO A 62 -0.97 -0.17 -5.08
CA PRO A 62 -1.25 1.05 -4.33
C PRO A 62 -2.75 1.35 -4.40
N GLU A 63 -3.42 1.29 -3.25
CA GLU A 63 -4.81 1.69 -3.12
C GLU A 63 -4.88 3.20 -2.94
N SER A 64 -5.78 3.85 -3.69
CA SER A 64 -6.12 5.25 -3.42
C SER A 64 -7.29 5.27 -2.45
N PRO A 65 -7.15 5.88 -1.26
CA PRO A 65 -8.25 5.99 -0.29
C PRO A 65 -9.41 6.84 -0.81
N TYR A 66 -9.22 7.54 -1.94
CA TYR A 66 -10.23 8.35 -2.60
C TYR A 66 -11.04 7.57 -3.64
N LEU A 67 -10.48 6.53 -4.25
CA LEU A 67 -11.26 5.61 -5.07
C LEU A 67 -12.06 4.71 -4.12
N SER A 68 -13.26 4.26 -4.51
CA SER A 68 -14.15 3.54 -3.61
C SER A 68 -13.45 2.32 -3.01
N GLY A 69 -12.96 2.44 -1.77
CA GLY A 69 -12.03 1.52 -1.11
C GLY A 69 -12.63 0.17 -0.70
N GLY A 70 -13.16 -0.57 -1.67
CA GLY A 70 -13.82 -1.85 -1.41
C GLY A 70 -14.00 -2.75 -2.62
N ASP A 71 -13.75 -2.31 -3.85
CA ASP A 71 -13.71 -3.23 -4.98
C ASP A 71 -12.28 -3.73 -5.17
N LEU A 72 -12.04 -4.96 -4.68
CA LEU A 72 -10.89 -5.78 -5.07
C LEU A 72 -11.03 -6.11 -6.57
N SER A 73 -10.80 -5.12 -7.44
CA SER A 73 -10.91 -5.26 -8.88
C SER A 73 -9.53 -5.26 -9.50
N THR A 74 -9.25 -6.30 -10.29
CA THR A 74 -8.04 -6.37 -11.10
C THR A 74 -8.34 -5.89 -12.51
N SER A 75 -7.41 -5.18 -13.14
CA SER A 75 -7.56 -4.81 -14.54
C SER A 75 -6.78 -5.74 -15.46
N ILE A 76 -7.48 -6.32 -16.44
CA ILE A 76 -6.89 -7.15 -17.49
C ILE A 76 -6.47 -6.23 -18.64
N ALA A 77 -5.16 -6.12 -18.85
CA ALA A 77 -4.57 -5.46 -20.00
C ALA A 77 -4.02 -6.49 -20.98
N VAL A 78 -4.16 -6.23 -22.28
CA VAL A 78 -3.63 -7.10 -23.33
C VAL A 78 -2.20 -6.68 -23.64
N GLY A 79 -1.25 -7.55 -23.30
CA GLY A 79 0.17 -7.34 -23.56
C GLY A 79 0.58 -7.63 -25.00
N PHE A 80 1.86 -7.42 -25.29
CA PHE A 80 2.44 -7.73 -26.60
C PHE A 80 2.35 -9.25 -26.87
N GLY A 81 1.71 -9.64 -27.98
CA GLY A 81 1.44 -11.05 -28.31
C GLY A 81 0.09 -11.60 -27.80
N GLY A 82 -0.81 -10.73 -27.34
CA GLY A 82 -2.14 -11.13 -26.88
C GLY A 82 -3.03 -11.73 -27.96
N SER A 83 -3.89 -12.67 -27.55
CA SER A 83 -4.86 -13.36 -28.38
C SER A 83 -6.17 -12.58 -28.54
N ASP A 84 -6.99 -12.97 -29.51
CA ASP A 84 -8.30 -12.33 -29.72
C ASP A 84 -9.25 -12.57 -28.52
N SER A 85 -9.09 -13.71 -27.83
CA SER A 85 -9.77 -13.98 -26.57
C SER A 85 -9.39 -12.99 -25.46
N ASP A 86 -8.12 -12.58 -25.37
CA ASP A 86 -7.67 -11.61 -24.37
C ASP A 86 -8.30 -10.23 -24.63
N ASN A 87 -8.42 -9.86 -25.91
CA ASN A 87 -9.11 -8.64 -26.32
C ASN A 87 -10.61 -8.67 -25.97
N THR A 88 -11.28 -9.81 -26.13
CA THR A 88 -12.69 -9.95 -25.78
C THR A 88 -12.92 -9.84 -24.27
N LEU A 89 -12.04 -10.45 -23.48
CA LEU A 89 -12.11 -10.40 -22.02
C LEU A 89 -11.82 -9.00 -21.47
N ALA A 90 -10.78 -8.33 -21.98
CA ALA A 90 -10.50 -6.94 -21.62
C ALA A 90 -11.66 -6.01 -21.98
N ASN A 91 -12.32 -6.24 -23.13
CA ASN A 91 -13.52 -5.51 -23.53
C ASN A 91 -14.71 -5.78 -22.60
N ALA A 92 -14.91 -7.03 -22.17
CA ALA A 92 -15.98 -7.40 -21.25
C ALA A 92 -15.78 -6.73 -19.87
N GLN A 93 -14.55 -6.77 -19.33
CA GLN A 93 -14.23 -6.13 -18.06
C GLN A 93 -14.40 -4.60 -18.13
N ARG A 94 -14.09 -3.98 -19.28
CA ARG A 94 -14.41 -2.56 -19.52
C ARG A 94 -15.90 -2.26 -19.50
N LYS A 95 -16.80 -3.23 -19.64
CA LYS A 95 -18.25 -2.96 -19.55
C LYS A 95 -18.78 -3.06 -18.12
N THR A 96 -18.08 -3.80 -17.26
CA THR A 96 -18.52 -4.09 -15.88
C THR A 96 -17.93 -3.17 -14.83
N MET A 97 -17.00 -2.28 -15.19
CA MET A 97 -16.39 -1.37 -14.21
C MET A 97 -17.39 -0.34 -13.68
N ASN A 98 -17.26 -0.04 -12.39
CA ASN A 98 -18.14 0.85 -11.66
C ASN A 98 -18.15 2.26 -12.27
N ASN A 99 -19.36 2.83 -12.43
CA ASN A 99 -19.55 4.13 -13.06
C ASN A 99 -19.07 5.27 -12.14
N THR A 100 -19.16 5.10 -10.82
CA THR A 100 -18.72 6.12 -9.85
C THR A 100 -17.20 6.30 -9.86
N ASP A 101 -16.43 5.21 -9.88
CA ASP A 101 -14.96 5.28 -9.89
C ASP A 101 -14.42 5.85 -11.19
N ARG A 102 -15.11 5.60 -12.31
CA ARG A 102 -14.82 6.25 -13.60
C ARG A 102 -15.01 7.75 -13.51
N GLN A 103 -16.15 8.20 -13.01
CA GLN A 103 -16.43 9.63 -12.85
C GLN A 103 -15.39 10.29 -11.93
N MET A 104 -15.03 9.63 -10.84
CA MET A 104 -14.01 10.10 -9.92
C MET A 104 -12.62 10.22 -10.57
N THR A 105 -12.20 9.19 -11.29
CA THR A 105 -10.93 9.19 -12.03
C THR A 105 -10.90 10.31 -13.09
N THR A 106 -12.00 10.53 -13.81
CA THR A 106 -12.07 11.62 -14.79
C THR A 106 -11.98 13.00 -14.13
N ALA A 107 -12.63 13.19 -12.98
CA ALA A 107 -12.56 14.44 -12.24
C ALA A 107 -11.15 14.71 -11.69
N MET A 108 -10.47 13.70 -11.15
CA MET A 108 -9.08 13.79 -10.69
C MET A 108 -8.13 14.18 -11.82
N ASN A 109 -8.26 13.57 -12.99
CA ASN A 109 -7.44 13.92 -14.16
C ASN A 109 -7.64 15.38 -14.59
N LEU A 110 -8.87 15.89 -14.54
CA LEU A 110 -9.15 17.29 -14.86
C LEU A 110 -8.55 18.25 -13.81
N ILE A 111 -8.66 17.93 -12.52
CA ILE A 111 -8.06 18.73 -11.45
C ILE A 111 -6.54 18.77 -11.61
N ARG A 112 -5.92 17.64 -11.94
CA ARG A 112 -4.48 17.56 -12.21
C ARG A 112 -4.08 18.44 -13.38
N GLU A 113 -4.81 18.40 -14.49
CA GLU A 113 -4.56 19.26 -15.66
C GLU A 113 -4.65 20.75 -15.30
N MET A 114 -5.70 21.15 -14.56
CA MET A 114 -5.85 22.54 -14.10
C MET A 114 -4.72 22.96 -13.15
N SER A 115 -4.32 22.06 -12.25
CA SER A 115 -3.25 22.30 -11.28
C SER A 115 -1.88 22.43 -11.94
N GLU A 116 -1.63 21.67 -13.01
CA GLU A 116 -0.42 21.79 -13.85
C GLU A 116 -0.38 23.14 -14.58
N ARG A 117 -1.53 23.60 -15.12
CA ARG A 117 -1.62 24.91 -15.80
C ARG A 117 -1.38 26.10 -14.87
N VAL A 118 -1.72 25.99 -13.58
CA VAL A 118 -1.52 27.04 -12.58
C VAL A 118 -0.17 26.89 -11.84
N HIS A 119 0.66 25.92 -12.25
CA HIS A 119 1.99 25.65 -11.67
C HIS A 119 1.97 25.43 -10.15
N LEU A 120 0.95 24.71 -9.65
CA LEU A 120 0.92 24.36 -8.23
C LEU A 120 2.08 23.41 -7.89
N PRO A 121 2.67 23.54 -6.68
CA PRO A 121 3.70 22.63 -6.25
C PRO A 121 3.15 21.21 -6.01
N ARG A 122 4.00 20.20 -6.22
CA ARG A 122 3.60 18.78 -6.24
C ARG A 122 2.96 18.28 -4.94
N ASN A 123 3.27 18.91 -3.81
CA ASN A 123 2.66 18.62 -2.51
C ASN A 123 1.15 18.94 -2.47
N ILE A 124 0.67 19.86 -3.30
CA ILE A 124 -0.75 20.20 -3.42
C ILE A 124 -1.41 19.35 -4.52
N GLN A 125 -0.67 19.03 -5.58
CA GLN A 125 -1.14 18.11 -6.64
C GLN A 125 -1.33 16.68 -6.12
N SER A 126 -0.49 16.20 -5.21
CA SER A 126 -0.52 14.82 -4.70
C SER A 126 -1.72 14.49 -3.80
N LEU A 127 -2.58 15.45 -3.52
CA LEU A 127 -3.81 15.27 -2.74
C LEU A 127 -5.00 14.81 -3.61
N PHE A 128 -4.80 14.75 -4.93
CA PHE A 128 -5.80 14.41 -5.94
C PHE A 128 -5.23 13.40 -6.94
#